data_AF-J3N5W6-F1
#
_entry.id   AF-J3N5W6-F1
#
_cell.length_a   1.000
_cell.length_b   1.000
_cell.length_c   1.000
_cell.angle_alpha   90.00
_cell.angle_beta   90.00
_cell.angle_gamma   90.00
#
_symmetry.space_group_name_H-M   'P 1'
#
loop_
_entity.id
_entity.type
_entity.pdbx_description
1 polymer ?
#
loop_
_entity_poly.entity_id
_entity_poly.type
_entity_poly.pdbx_seq_one_letter_code
_entity_poly.pdbx_strand_id
1 'polypeptide(L)'
;MAMDSYYYSMLFLLPPMLYMSYHLTRTLAEKKPTTHGLKAHPLLGHLPAFVRNSHRFLDWTTELIVGSPEMRMGFWIPGMRTGIITGNPADVEH
;
A
#
# COMPACT_ATOMS: atom_id res chain seq x y z
N MET A 1 -23.44 13.35 36.80
CA MET A 1 -24.17 13.42 35.52
C MET A 1 -23.26 13.77 34.33
N ALA A 2 -22.57 14.92 34.31
CA ALA A 2 -21.63 15.22 33.21
C ALA A 2 -20.41 14.27 33.18
N MET A 3 -19.85 13.96 34.35
CA MET A 3 -18.69 13.08 34.49
C MET A 3 -18.96 11.65 33.97
N ASP A 4 -20.16 11.14 34.23
CA ASP A 4 -20.59 9.81 33.78
C ASP A 4 -20.72 9.77 32.25
N SER A 5 -21.21 10.86 31.63
CA SER A 5 -21.33 11.00 30.17
C SER A 5 -19.98 10.95 29.46
N TYR A 6 -18.93 11.57 30.02
CA TYR A 6 -17.57 11.48 29.46
C TYR A 6 -17.02 10.06 29.53
N TYR A 7 -17.31 9.33 30.62
CA TYR A 7 -16.87 7.96 30.79
C TYR A 7 -17.50 7.03 29.73
N TYR A 8 -18.82 7.13 29.52
CA TYR A 8 -19.51 6.38 28.45
C TYR A 8 -19.02 6.76 27.06
N SER A 9 -18.74 8.05 26.82
CA SER A 9 -18.19 8.53 25.54
C SER A 9 -16.78 7.98 25.29
N MET A 10 -15.90 7.98 26.30
CA MET A 10 -14.58 7.36 26.18
C MET A 10 -14.67 5.85 25.97
N LEU A 11 -15.55 5.16 26.69
CA LEU A 11 -15.76 3.71 26.55
C LEU A 11 -16.21 3.34 25.13
N PHE A 12 -17.01 4.19 24.49
CA PHE A 12 -17.49 3.97 23.12
C PHE A 12 -16.44 4.30 22.05
N LEU A 13 -15.64 5.35 22.24
CA LEU A 13 -14.68 5.83 21.23
C LEU A 13 -13.31 5.13 21.31
N LEU A 14 -12.89 4.67 22.49
CA LEU A 14 -11.58 4.02 22.66
C LEU A 14 -11.43 2.73 21.84
N PRO A 15 -12.37 1.77 21.86
CA PRO A 15 -12.23 0.51 21.12
C PRO A 15 -12.02 0.70 19.60
N PRO A 16 -12.81 1.51 18.87
CA PRO A 16 -12.57 1.74 17.45
C PRO A 16 -11.26 2.51 17.20
N MET A 17 -10.89 3.47 18.06
CA MET A 17 -9.60 4.16 17.92
C MET A 17 -8.41 3.22 18.09
N LEU A 18 -8.45 2.32 19.08
CA LEU A 18 -7.41 1.31 19.32
C LEU A 18 -7.38 0.25 18.20
N TYR A 19 -8.54 -0.16 17.71
CA TYR A 19 -8.64 -1.08 16.58
C TYR A 19 -8.03 -0.47 15.31
N MET A 20 -8.38 0.78 15.00
CA MET A 20 -7.82 1.49 13.85
C MET A 20 -6.32 1.76 14.01
N SER A 21 -5.84 2.12 15.19
CA SER A 21 -4.41 2.34 15.44
C SER A 21 -3.61 1.03 15.35
N TYR A 22 -4.15 -0.08 15.84
CA TYR A 22 -3.58 -1.42 15.66
C TYR A 22 -3.50 -1.80 14.18
N HIS A 23 -4.58 -1.59 13.42
CA HIS A 23 -4.56 -1.86 11.98
C HIS A 23 -3.57 -0.94 11.24
N LEU A 24 -3.50 0.34 11.61
CA LEU A 24 -2.56 1.28 11.01
C LEU A 24 -1.11 0.89 11.29
N THR A 25 -0.78 0.58 12.54
CA THR A 25 0.57 0.14 12.91
C THR A 25 0.96 -1.17 12.25
N ARG A 26 0.04 -2.12 12.12
CA ARG A 26 0.26 -3.34 11.32
C ARG A 26 0.53 -3.04 9.85
N THR A 27 -0.28 -2.19 9.23
CA THR A 27 -0.07 -1.82 7.82
C THR A 27 1.24 -1.08 7.61
N LEU A 28 1.78 -0.39 8.61
CA LEU A 28 3.09 0.28 8.53
C LEU A 28 4.26 -0.68 8.81
N ALA A 29 4.07 -1.66 9.70
CA ALA A 29 5.08 -2.62 10.09
C ALA A 29 5.31 -3.74 9.06
N GLU A 30 4.32 -4.06 8.23
CA GLU A 30 4.49 -5.06 7.18
C GLU A 30 5.52 -4.60 6.13
N LYS A 31 6.50 -5.47 5.85
CA LYS A 31 7.47 -5.25 4.77
C LYS A 31 6.71 -5.21 3.45
N LYS A 32 6.53 -3.99 2.94
CA LYS A 32 5.90 -3.74 1.65
C LYS A 32 6.88 -4.10 0.53
N PRO A 33 6.37 -4.61 -0.61
CA PRO A 33 7.20 -4.81 -1.78
C PRO A 33 7.91 -3.50 -2.13
N THR A 34 9.24 -3.53 -2.14
CA THR A 34 10.06 -2.39 -2.55
C THR A 34 10.41 -2.57 -4.02
N THR A 35 9.86 -1.72 -4.88
CA THR A 35 10.26 -1.66 -6.28
C THR A 35 11.29 -0.55 -6.46
N HIS A 36 12.30 -0.83 -7.27
CA HIS A 36 13.32 0.16 -7.61
C HIS A 36 12.66 1.42 -8.20
N GLY A 37 12.91 2.58 -7.59
CA GLY A 37 12.35 3.87 -8.04
C GLY A 37 10.86 4.11 -7.71
N LEU A 38 10.13 3.13 -7.19
CA LEU A 38 8.71 3.27 -6.84
C LEU A 38 8.52 3.34 -5.31
N LYS A 39 8.07 4.50 -4.82
CA LYS A 39 7.87 4.74 -3.39
C LYS A 39 6.43 4.44 -2.97
N ALA A 40 6.28 3.68 -1.88
CA ALA A 40 5.00 3.43 -1.23
C ALA A 40 4.67 4.56 -0.24
N HIS A 41 3.42 5.04 -0.28
CA HIS A 41 2.85 5.88 0.76
C HIS A 41 2.34 5.01 1.93
N PRO A 42 2.39 5.49 3.19
CA PRO A 42 2.00 4.70 4.36
C PRO A 42 0.59 4.12 4.27
N LEU A 43 -0.39 4.96 3.91
CA LEU A 43 -1.81 4.62 3.82
C LEU A 43 -2.25 4.20 2.42
N LEU A 44 -1.79 4.91 1.39
CA LEU A 44 -2.26 4.75 0.02
C LEU A 44 -1.40 3.80 -0.81
N GLY A 45 -0.32 3.27 -0.22
CA GLY A 45 0.62 2.42 -0.94
C GLY A 45 1.10 3.08 -2.21
N HIS A 46 0.98 2.37 -3.32
CA HIS A 46 1.41 2.84 -4.63
C HIS A 46 0.31 3.56 -5.41
N LEU A 47 -0.92 3.61 -4.88
CA LEU A 47 -2.09 4.15 -5.57
C LEU A 47 -1.86 5.59 -6.09
N PRO A 48 -1.27 6.52 -5.31
CA PRO A 48 -1.05 7.88 -5.81
C PRO A 48 -0.12 7.92 -7.02
N ALA A 49 0.90 7.04 -7.07
CA ALA A 49 1.81 6.95 -8.19
C ALA A 49 1.11 6.41 -9.45
N PHE A 50 0.22 5.42 -9.30
CA PHE A 50 -0.59 4.91 -10.41
C PHE A 50 -1.56 5.97 -10.96
N VAL A 51 -2.24 6.70 -10.07
CA VAL A 51 -3.16 7.78 -10.49
C VAL A 51 -2.40 8.88 -11.24
N ARG A 52 -1.26 9.32 -10.70
CA ARG A 52 -0.44 10.38 -11.30
C ARG A 52 0.10 10.01 -12.69
N ASN A 53 0.49 8.75 -12.88
CA ASN A 53 1.09 8.27 -14.13
C ASN A 53 0.10 7.50 -15.03
N SER A 54 -1.20 7.55 -14.74
CA SER A 54 -2.25 6.83 -15.49
C SER A 54 -2.23 7.11 -17.00
N HIS A 55 -1.97 8.36 -17.38
CA HIS A 55 -1.87 8.80 -18.77
C HIS A 55 -0.69 8.16 -19.56
N ARG A 56 0.31 7.64 -18.86
CA ARG A 56 1.48 6.94 -19.43
C ARG A 56 1.72 5.61 -18.71
N PHE A 57 0.65 4.93 -18.31
CA PHE A 57 0.74 3.76 -17.44
C PHE A 57 1.72 2.69 -17.96
N LEU A 58 1.63 2.32 -19.25
CA LEU A 58 2.49 1.29 -19.83
C LEU A 58 3.96 1.72 -19.91
N ASP A 59 4.24 2.93 -20.40
CA ASP A 59 5.61 3.44 -20.48
C ASP A 59 6.24 3.54 -19.09
N TRP A 60 5.51 4.15 -18.15
CA TRP A 60 5.98 4.38 -16.80
C TRP A 60 6.22 3.07 -16.02
N THR A 61 5.32 2.08 -16.14
CA THR A 61 5.55 0.77 -15.53
C THR A 61 6.72 0.04 -16.17
N THR A 62 6.90 0.14 -17.49
CA THR A 62 8.05 -0.42 -18.20
C THR A 62 9.36 0.21 -17.75
N GLU A 63 9.41 1.54 -17.59
CA GLU A 63 10.57 2.27 -17.05
C GLU A 63 10.97 1.74 -15.65
N LEU A 64 9.99 1.49 -14.77
CA LEU A 64 10.23 0.91 -13.44
C LEU A 64 10.75 -0.52 -13.50
N ILE A 65 10.21 -1.34 -14.42
CA ILE A 65 10.59 -2.75 -14.60
C ILE A 65 12.01 -2.85 -15.16
N VAL A 66 12.33 -2.11 -16.22
CA VAL A 66 13.66 -2.10 -16.86
C VAL A 66 14.72 -1.52 -15.92
N GLY A 67 14.35 -0.52 -15.11
CA GLY A 67 15.24 0.02 -14.08
C GLY A 67 15.47 -0.89 -12.88
N SER A 68 14.74 -2.00 -12.76
CA SER A 68 14.85 -2.97 -11.67
C SER A 68 15.84 -4.09 -12.02
N PRO A 69 16.78 -4.46 -11.13
CA PRO A 69 17.71 -5.56 -11.38
C PRO A 69 17.04 -6.91 -11.71
N GLU A 70 15.84 -7.13 -11.20
CA GLU A 70 15.10 -8.38 -11.40
C GLU A 70 14.13 -8.34 -12.59
N MET A 71 14.06 -7.23 -13.35
CA MET A 71 13.03 -7.00 -14.37
C MET A 71 11.60 -7.20 -13.84
N ARG A 72 11.36 -6.79 -12.60
CA ARG A 72 10.08 -6.91 -11.90
C ARG A 72 9.79 -5.67 -11.07
N MET A 73 8.51 -5.37 -10.92
CA MET A 73 8.00 -4.45 -9.91
C MET A 73 6.94 -5.11 -9.02
N GLY A 74 7.15 -5.06 -7.72
CA GLY A 74 6.13 -5.33 -6.71
C GLY A 74 5.42 -4.04 -6.27
N PHE A 75 4.11 -4.11 -6.09
CA PHE A 75 3.31 -2.98 -5.62
C PHE A 75 2.16 -3.46 -4.75
N TRP A 76 1.52 -2.53 -4.07
CA TRP A 76 0.29 -2.75 -3.29
C TRP A 76 -0.50 -1.46 -3.29
N ILE A 77 -1.83 -1.58 -3.26
CA ILE A 77 -2.78 -0.48 -3.15
C ILE A 77 -3.83 -0.87 -2.10
N PRO A 78 -4.46 0.09 -1.41
CA PRO A 78 -5.49 -0.19 -0.42
C PRO A 78 -6.60 -1.09 -0.99
N GLY A 79 -6.99 -2.11 -0.23
CA GLY A 79 -8.02 -3.07 -0.66
C GLY A 79 -7.54 -4.16 -1.63
N MET A 80 -6.28 -4.12 -2.09
CA MET A 80 -5.71 -5.17 -2.94
C MET A 80 -4.56 -5.89 -2.23
N ARG A 81 -4.41 -7.19 -2.49
CA ARG A 81 -3.17 -7.91 -2.16
C ARG A 81 -1.99 -7.33 -2.96
N THR A 82 -0.79 -7.52 -2.44
CA THR A 82 0.45 -7.20 -3.16
C THR A 82 0.41 -7.81 -4.58
N GLY A 83 0.61 -6.97 -5.59
CA GLY A 83 0.73 -7.36 -6.99
C GLY A 83 2.18 -7.33 -7.44
N ILE A 84 2.52 -8.17 -8.43
CA ILE A 84 3.83 -8.19 -9.08
C ILE A 84 3.59 -8.04 -10.59
N ILE A 85 4.36 -7.17 -11.24
CA ILE A 85 4.44 -7.06 -12.70
C ILE A 85 5.85 -7.48 -13.09
N THR A 86 5.97 -8.43 -13.99
CA THR A 86 7.25 -8.95 -14.49
C THR A 86 7.40 -8.66 -15.99
N GLY A 87 8.60 -8.24 -16.38
CA GLY A 87 9.03 -8.19 -17.78
C GLY A 87 9.87 -9.39 -18.19
N ASN A 88 10.15 -10.33 -17.28
CA ASN A 88 10.94 -11.51 -17.56
C ASN A 88 10.03 -12.64 -18.10
N PRO A 89 10.23 -13.09 -19.36
CA PRO A 89 9.39 -14.14 -19.95
C PRO A 89 9.51 -15.48 -19.23
N ALA A 90 10.62 -15.75 -18.52
CA ALA A 90 10.79 -16.99 -17.75
C ALA A 90 9.83 -17.11 -16.55
N ASP A 91 9.18 -16.01 -16.14
CA ASP A 91 8.24 -15.98 -15.02
C ASP A 91 6.79 -16.21 -15.45
N VAL A 92 6.54 -16.30 -16.75
CA VAL A 92 5.21 -16.39 -17.34
C VAL A 92 5.04 -17.78 -17.96
N GLU A 93 3.98 -18.48 -17.57
CA GLU A 93 3.59 -19.75 -18.18
C GLU A 93 2.93 -19.49 -19.55
N HIS A 94 3.18 -20.37 -20.54
CA HIS A 94 2.75 -20.23 -21.93
C HIS A 94 1.82 -21.35 -22.36
#